data_AF-A0AAW2V994-F1
#
_entry.id   AF-A0AAW2V994-F1
#
_cell.length_a   1.000
_cell.length_b   1.000
_cell.length_c   1.000
_cell.angle_alpha   90.00
_cell.angle_beta   90.00
_cell.angle_gamma   90.00
#
_symmetry.space_group_name_H-M   'P 1'
#
loop_
_entity.id
_entity.type
_entity.pdbx_description
1 polymer ?
#
loop_
_entity_poly.entity_id
_entity_poly.type
_entity_poly.pdbx_seq_one_letter_code
_entity_poly.pdbx_strand_id
1 'polypeptide(L)'
;MAFRAKCLRLFLLSLVFPLFSAILAVGQSNCGINLGAVLTAGGNSPPWISPAGDFAFGFQRLQRSPSTNQDRFLLAIWYDNIPDQTVVWSLNDHPVEEGSRVQLTNEGQLILYDSQGQQVWKADTGNERTACAAMLDSGNFVLLDAASIYLWESFRLPTDTILPGQRLYKDGQLIPRRSDADYTDGRFQLRMQRDGNLVLYPVFLPTRAVARRAYWASGTNRPDADSELVFDEAGLIYIEDRNKNIFNVTKQNLGSRQNFYYMARIDYDGAFRHYNHPRGNSTADAGRNTPAWSIVQTTPEDMCSAVLADLGSGAWI
;
A
#
# COMPACT_ATOMS: atom_id res chain seq x y z
N MET A 1 -57.85 -60.32 2.24
CA MET A 1 -57.62 -59.40 3.37
C MET A 1 -56.55 -58.41 2.94
N ALA A 2 -56.92 -57.13 2.83
CA ALA A 2 -56.23 -56.11 2.06
C ALA A 2 -54.93 -55.60 2.72
N PHE A 3 -53.83 -55.51 1.96
CA PHE A 3 -52.65 -54.74 2.36
C PHE A 3 -52.62 -53.41 1.61
N ARG A 4 -52.95 -52.34 2.35
CA ARG A 4 -52.92 -50.94 1.91
C ARG A 4 -51.48 -50.49 1.67
N ALA A 5 -51.23 -49.90 0.50
CA ALA A 5 -50.03 -49.12 0.22
C ALA A 5 -50.00 -47.87 1.13
N LYS A 6 -48.95 -47.73 1.95
CA LYS A 6 -48.69 -46.51 2.72
C LYS A 6 -47.90 -45.53 1.84
N CYS A 7 -48.52 -44.39 1.57
CA CYS A 7 -47.94 -43.25 0.88
C CYS A 7 -46.83 -42.65 1.77
N LEU A 8 -45.57 -42.74 1.32
CA LEU A 8 -44.41 -42.16 2.00
C LEU A 8 -44.37 -40.65 1.69
N ARG A 9 -44.80 -39.82 2.64
CA ARG A 9 -44.64 -38.37 2.56
C ARG A 9 -43.17 -38.02 2.75
N LEU A 10 -42.50 -37.57 1.69
CA LEU A 10 -41.22 -36.88 1.77
C LEU A 10 -41.43 -35.57 2.55
N PHE A 11 -40.91 -35.49 3.78
CA PHE A 11 -40.75 -34.21 4.48
C PHE A 11 -39.54 -33.49 3.84
N LEU A 12 -39.81 -32.48 3.02
CA LEU A 12 -38.80 -31.47 2.67
C LEU A 12 -38.43 -30.72 3.95
N LEU A 13 -37.31 -31.10 4.58
CA LEU A 13 -36.64 -30.22 5.54
C LEU A 13 -36.10 -29.02 4.77
N SER A 14 -36.85 -27.93 4.78
CA SER A 14 -36.36 -26.61 4.39
C SER A 14 -35.24 -26.21 5.35
N LEU A 15 -33.99 -26.43 4.93
CA LEU A 15 -32.81 -25.78 5.50
C LEU A 15 -32.94 -24.28 5.23
N VAL A 16 -33.66 -23.58 6.12
CA VAL A 16 -33.56 -22.14 6.24
C VAL A 16 -32.20 -21.86 6.86
N PHE A 17 -31.16 -21.82 6.03
CA PHE A 17 -29.93 -21.12 6.40
C PHE A 17 -30.34 -19.68 6.68
N PRO A 18 -30.20 -19.16 7.91
CA PRO A 18 -30.25 -17.73 8.07
C PRO A 18 -29.06 -17.22 7.28
N LEU A 19 -29.35 -16.48 6.20
CA LEU A 19 -28.40 -15.55 5.59
C LEU A 19 -27.93 -14.68 6.75
N PHE A 20 -26.78 -15.04 7.33
CA PHE A 20 -26.02 -14.15 8.17
C PHE A 20 -25.64 -13.03 7.22
N SER A 21 -26.46 -11.97 7.24
CA SER A 21 -26.07 -10.67 6.73
C SER A 21 -24.69 -10.42 7.32
N ALA A 22 -23.66 -10.45 6.47
CA ALA A 22 -22.36 -9.94 6.83
C ALA A 22 -22.61 -8.47 7.14
N ILE A 23 -22.80 -8.18 8.42
CA ILE A 23 -22.62 -6.85 8.95
C ILE A 23 -21.17 -6.56 8.57
N LEU A 24 -20.98 -5.68 7.59
CA LEU A 24 -19.71 -4.98 7.48
C LEU A 24 -19.52 -4.36 8.85
N ALA A 25 -18.63 -4.95 9.64
CA ALA A 25 -18.03 -4.24 10.73
C ALA A 25 -17.34 -3.06 10.06
N VAL A 26 -18.04 -1.93 9.96
CA VAL A 26 -17.39 -0.64 9.98
C VAL A 26 -16.66 -0.69 11.31
N GLY A 27 -15.38 -1.11 11.26
CA GLY A 27 -14.52 -1.01 12.42
C GLY A 27 -14.67 0.41 12.89
N GLN A 28 -15.25 0.59 14.07
CA GLN A 28 -15.37 1.89 14.70
C GLN A 28 -13.92 2.36 14.81
N SER A 29 -13.48 3.20 13.88
CA SER A 29 -12.11 3.68 13.82
C SER A 29 -11.96 4.59 15.01
N ASN A 30 -11.56 4.01 16.15
CA ASN A 30 -11.25 4.77 17.34
C ASN A 30 -10.16 5.76 16.94
N CYS A 31 -10.55 7.03 16.87
CA CYS A 31 -9.67 8.17 16.66
C CYS A 31 -8.46 8.05 17.61
N GLY A 32 -7.30 7.65 17.09
CA GLY A 32 -6.07 7.55 17.87
C GLY A 32 -5.32 8.88 17.95
N ILE A 33 -5.63 9.80 17.04
CA ILE A 33 -4.90 11.06 16.84
C ILE A 33 -5.92 12.20 16.84
N ASN A 34 -5.87 13.00 17.90
CA ASN A 34 -6.78 14.12 18.10
C ASN A 34 -6.30 15.40 17.40
N LEU A 35 -7.22 16.34 17.21
CA LEU A 35 -6.88 17.70 16.78
C LEU A 35 -5.83 18.31 17.73
N GLY A 36 -4.88 19.04 17.14
CA GLY A 36 -3.73 19.62 17.84
C GLY A 36 -2.54 18.67 17.97
N ALA A 37 -2.64 17.40 17.54
CA ALA A 37 -1.50 16.48 17.56
C ALA A 37 -0.37 16.92 16.61
N VAL A 38 0.87 16.77 17.06
CA VAL A 38 2.08 17.19 16.33
C VAL A 38 3.16 16.11 16.43
N LEU A 39 3.86 15.86 15.32
CA LEU A 39 5.14 15.16 15.31
C LEU A 39 6.22 16.12 14.82
N THR A 40 7.43 16.02 15.39
CA THR A 40 8.59 16.85 15.01
C THR A 40 9.72 15.97 14.48
N ALA A 41 10.27 16.33 13.34
CA ALA A 41 11.40 15.66 12.70
C ALA A 41 12.68 15.82 13.54
N GLY A 42 13.40 14.71 13.77
CA GLY A 42 14.66 14.64 14.54
C GLY A 42 14.52 14.82 16.06
N GLY A 43 13.34 15.24 16.56
CA GLY A 43 13.05 15.28 17.99
C GLY A 43 12.67 13.91 18.56
N ASN A 44 12.50 13.85 19.88
CA ASN A 44 12.01 12.66 20.59
C ASN A 44 10.47 12.47 20.45
N SER A 45 9.90 12.79 19.28
CA SER A 45 8.47 12.62 19.02
C SER A 45 8.20 11.17 18.61
N PRO A 46 7.50 10.36 19.43
CA PRO A 46 7.14 9.01 19.01
C PRO A 46 6.15 9.09 17.83
N PRO A 47 6.25 8.18 16.85
CA PRO A 47 5.34 8.18 15.72
C PRO A 47 3.90 7.85 16.14
N TRP A 48 2.95 8.05 15.24
CA TRP A 48 1.57 7.60 15.43
C TRP A 48 1.46 6.13 15.02
N ILE A 49 1.32 5.26 16.01
CA ILE A 49 1.38 3.80 15.86
C ILE A 49 -0.04 3.24 15.69
N SER A 50 -0.19 2.21 14.86
CA SER A 50 -1.46 1.48 14.70
C SER A 50 -1.80 0.67 15.96
N PRO A 51 -3.08 0.34 16.22
CA PRO A 51 -3.48 -0.39 17.42
C PRO A 51 -2.73 -1.71 17.68
N ALA A 52 -2.39 -2.47 16.62
CA ALA A 52 -1.62 -3.70 16.71
C ALA A 52 -0.10 -3.48 16.81
N GLY A 53 0.39 -2.26 16.59
CA GLY A 53 1.82 -1.96 16.52
C GLY A 53 2.51 -2.46 15.25
N ASP A 54 1.75 -2.90 14.25
CA ASP A 54 2.29 -3.40 12.98
C ASP A 54 2.79 -2.24 12.11
N PHE A 55 2.15 -1.07 12.16
CA PHE A 55 2.50 0.10 11.35
C PHE A 55 2.65 1.37 12.17
N ALA A 56 3.45 2.30 11.67
CA ALA A 56 3.61 3.62 12.24
C ALA A 56 3.64 4.70 11.15
N PHE A 57 3.10 5.89 11.47
CA PHE A 57 3.17 7.10 10.67
C PHE A 57 4.03 8.15 11.38
N GLY A 58 5.00 8.74 10.68
CA GLY A 58 5.87 9.75 11.25
C GLY A 58 7.09 10.08 10.40
N PHE A 59 8.16 10.56 11.03
CA PHE A 59 9.39 10.94 10.33
C PHE A 59 10.42 9.82 10.36
N GLN A 60 10.78 9.33 9.16
CA GLN A 60 11.93 8.45 8.95
C GLN A 60 13.17 9.26 8.62
N ARG A 61 14.30 8.95 9.27
CA ARG A 61 15.56 9.63 9.00
C ARG A 61 16.18 9.07 7.72
N LEU A 62 16.46 9.95 6.76
CA LEU A 62 17.23 9.63 5.56
C LEU A 62 18.73 9.75 5.85
N GLN A 63 19.55 9.12 5.02
CA GLN A 63 21.00 9.28 5.10
C GLN A 63 21.39 10.75 5.00
N ARG A 64 22.41 11.14 5.77
CA ARG A 64 22.92 12.51 5.84
C ARG A 64 23.22 13.03 4.43
N SER A 65 22.66 14.19 4.10
CA SER A 65 22.91 14.82 2.81
C SER A 65 24.41 15.15 2.67
N PRO A 66 25.11 14.64 1.63
CA PRO A 66 26.54 14.91 1.43
C PRO A 66 26.86 16.39 1.20
N SER A 67 25.88 17.17 0.72
CA SER A 67 26.08 18.58 0.36
C SER A 67 25.86 19.54 1.52
N THR A 68 24.98 19.20 2.47
CA THR A 68 24.65 20.08 3.61
C THR A 68 25.15 19.57 4.95
N ASN A 69 25.62 18.32 5.03
CA ASN A 69 25.95 17.62 6.29
C ASN A 69 24.79 17.58 7.30
N GLN A 70 23.56 17.83 6.86
CA GLN A 70 22.36 17.80 7.67
C GLN A 70 21.58 16.51 7.46
N ASP A 71 20.95 16.04 8.54
CA ASP A 71 20.00 14.94 8.47
C ASP A 71 18.72 15.43 7.80
N ARG A 72 18.20 14.61 6.90
CA ARG A 72 16.92 14.85 6.24
C ARG A 72 15.91 13.83 6.74
N PHE A 73 14.66 14.23 6.79
CA PHE A 73 13.57 13.41 7.32
C PHE A 73 12.45 13.28 6.29
N LEU A 74 11.89 12.09 6.18
CA LEU A 74 10.82 11.75 5.27
C LEU A 74 9.56 11.49 6.08
N LEU A 75 8.46 12.17 5.76
CA LEU A 75 7.16 11.82 6.33
C LEU A 75 6.68 10.53 5.64
N ALA A 76 6.50 9.47 6.42
CA ALA A 76 6.34 8.12 5.91
C ALA A 76 5.42 7.25 6.78
N ILE A 77 5.02 6.12 6.21
CA ILE A 77 4.44 4.96 6.88
C ILE A 77 5.39 3.78 6.71
N TRP A 78 5.64 3.02 7.77
CA TRP A 78 6.48 1.83 7.76
C TRP A 78 5.92 0.71 8.62
N TYR A 79 6.43 -0.51 8.41
CA TYR A 79 6.26 -1.62 9.35
C TYR A 79 7.08 -1.38 10.61
N ASP A 80 6.44 -1.10 11.74
CA ASP A 80 7.14 -0.63 12.96
C ASP A 80 7.78 -1.76 13.76
N ASN A 81 7.23 -2.96 13.64
CA ASN A 81 7.72 -4.16 14.33
C ASN A 81 8.76 -4.97 13.53
N ILE A 82 9.14 -4.49 12.35
CA ILE A 82 10.26 -5.01 11.57
C ILE A 82 11.46 -4.09 11.83
N PRO A 83 12.63 -4.59 12.27
CA PRO A 83 13.75 -3.74 12.65
C PRO A 83 14.24 -2.78 11.57
N ASP A 84 14.15 -3.19 10.29
CA ASP A 84 14.52 -2.36 9.15
C ASP A 84 13.55 -1.20 8.90
N GLN A 85 12.43 -1.13 9.63
CA GLN A 85 11.38 -0.11 9.50
C GLN A 85 10.99 0.12 8.05
N THR A 86 10.61 -0.96 7.37
CA THR A 86 10.37 -0.96 5.94
C THR A 86 9.28 0.04 5.56
N VAL A 87 9.68 1.12 4.88
CA VAL A 87 8.77 2.14 4.37
C VAL A 87 7.86 1.56 3.28
N VAL A 88 6.57 1.83 3.39
CA VAL A 88 5.49 1.36 2.49
C VAL A 88 4.68 2.51 1.88
N TRP A 89 4.81 3.71 2.43
CA TRP A 89 4.23 4.93 1.87
C TRP A 89 5.05 6.13 2.32
N SER A 90 5.21 7.16 1.49
CA SER A 90 5.91 8.38 1.88
C SER A 90 5.60 9.58 0.99
N LEU A 91 6.00 10.78 1.43
CA LEU A 91 6.06 11.96 0.57
C LEU A 91 7.40 12.02 -0.19
N ASN A 92 7.52 11.19 -1.23
CA ASN A 92 8.74 10.83 -1.99
C ASN A 92 9.66 12.00 -2.46
N ASP A 93 9.12 13.21 -2.67
CA ASP A 93 9.87 14.38 -3.17
C ASP A 93 9.91 15.55 -2.16
N HIS A 94 9.50 15.31 -0.91
CA HIS A 94 9.45 16.32 0.15
C HIS A 94 10.23 15.94 1.42
N PRO A 95 11.52 15.55 1.33
CA PRO A 95 12.32 15.41 2.53
C PRO A 95 12.46 16.77 3.21
N VAL A 96 12.38 16.79 4.52
CA VAL A 96 12.43 18.02 5.33
C VAL A 96 13.63 18.03 6.27
N GLU A 97 13.99 19.20 6.76
CA GLU A 97 15.08 19.40 7.72
C GLU A 97 14.63 19.00 9.14
N GLU A 98 15.58 18.79 10.04
CA GLU A 98 15.30 18.68 11.49
C GLU A 98 14.48 19.88 11.99
N GLY A 99 13.57 19.64 12.94
CA GLY A 99 12.68 20.67 13.49
C GLY A 99 11.43 20.97 12.66
N SER A 100 11.33 20.40 11.45
CA SER A 100 10.08 20.38 10.68
C SER A 100 9.00 19.59 11.42
N ARG A 101 7.72 19.87 11.16
CA ARG A 101 6.62 19.24 11.90
C ARG A 101 5.44 18.86 11.02
N VAL A 102 4.82 17.72 11.28
CA VAL A 102 3.47 17.40 10.78
C VAL A 102 2.48 17.63 11.89
N GLN A 103 1.37 18.29 11.59
CA GLN A 103 0.36 18.67 12.56
C GLN A 103 -1.03 18.40 12.01
N LEU A 104 -1.87 17.74 12.81
CA LEU A 104 -3.32 17.79 12.65
C LEU A 104 -3.82 19.03 13.38
N THR A 105 -4.14 20.10 12.67
CA THR A 105 -4.46 21.39 13.30
C THR A 105 -5.80 21.36 14.03
N ASN A 106 -6.05 22.37 14.88
CA ASN A 106 -7.35 22.53 15.54
C ASN A 106 -8.49 22.83 14.55
N GLU A 107 -8.15 23.24 13.32
CA GLU A 107 -9.08 23.46 12.22
C GLU A 107 -9.38 22.19 11.42
N GLY A 108 -8.76 21.06 11.77
CA GLY A 108 -9.00 19.77 11.10
C GLY A 108 -8.23 19.62 9.79
N GLN A 109 -7.01 20.15 9.72
CA GLN A 109 -6.15 20.03 8.54
C GLN A 109 -4.87 19.28 8.91
N LEU A 110 -4.46 18.28 8.12
CA LEU A 110 -3.16 17.64 8.27
C LEU A 110 -2.14 18.37 7.40
N ILE A 111 -1.17 19.04 8.02
CA ILE A 111 -0.21 19.92 7.35
C ILE A 111 1.21 19.55 7.76
N LEU A 112 2.09 19.42 6.77
CA LEU A 112 3.54 19.35 6.95
C LEU A 112 4.13 20.76 6.81
N TYR A 113 4.80 21.21 7.86
CA TYR A 113 5.55 22.45 7.89
C TYR A 113 7.05 22.17 7.89
N ASP A 114 7.83 22.99 7.19
CA ASP A 114 9.28 22.99 7.32
C ASP A 114 9.73 23.57 8.67
N SER A 115 11.04 23.57 8.91
CA SER A 115 11.64 24.08 10.15
C SER A 115 11.49 25.60 10.34
N GLN A 116 11.09 26.35 9.30
CA GLN A 116 10.78 27.77 9.35
C GLN A 116 9.27 28.04 9.55
N GLY A 117 8.45 26.99 9.57
CA GLY A 117 7.00 27.08 9.71
C GLY A 117 6.25 27.34 8.39
N GLN A 118 6.91 27.21 7.23
CA GLN A 118 6.23 27.29 5.93
C GLN A 118 5.54 25.96 5.62
N GLN A 119 4.35 26.03 5.03
CA GLN A 119 3.62 24.84 4.59
C GLN A 119 4.33 24.22 3.37
N VAL A 120 4.81 22.99 3.54
CA VAL A 120 5.42 22.18 2.47
C VAL A 120 4.37 21.32 1.78
N TRP A 121 3.45 20.76 2.55
CA TRP A 121 2.40 19.88 2.04
C TRP A 121 1.17 19.91 2.95
N LYS A 122 0.01 19.60 2.39
CA LYS A 122 -1.27 19.48 3.10
C LYS A 122 -2.10 18.35 2.49
N ALA A 123 -2.75 17.55 3.33
CA ALA A 123 -3.71 16.56 2.88
C ALA A 123 -4.95 17.24 2.25
N ASP A 124 -5.36 16.79 1.07
CA ASP A 124 -6.55 17.30 0.40
C ASP A 124 -7.81 16.59 0.92
N THR A 125 -8.56 17.27 1.77
CA THR A 125 -9.84 16.80 2.33
C THR A 125 -11.04 17.41 1.61
N GLY A 126 -10.88 18.00 0.42
CA GLY A 126 -12.00 18.62 -0.31
C GLY A 126 -12.61 19.85 0.39
N ASN A 127 -11.84 20.51 1.26
CA ASN A 127 -12.29 21.58 2.19
C ASN A 127 -13.20 21.11 3.33
N GLU A 128 -13.35 19.80 3.52
CA GLU A 128 -14.05 19.26 4.68
C GLU A 128 -13.13 19.26 5.91
N ARG A 129 -13.76 19.35 7.09
CA ARG A 129 -13.08 19.44 8.37
C ARG A 129 -12.90 18.05 8.97
N THR A 130 -11.65 17.62 9.11
CA THR A 130 -11.30 16.43 9.86
C THR A 130 -11.65 16.61 11.35
N ALA A 131 -12.29 15.61 11.95
CA ALA A 131 -12.53 15.51 13.38
C ALA A 131 -11.35 14.82 14.09
N CYS A 132 -10.74 13.82 13.45
CA CYS A 132 -9.58 13.10 13.98
C CYS A 132 -8.83 12.34 12.87
N ALA A 133 -7.68 11.76 13.23
CA ALA A 133 -6.95 10.84 12.35
C ALA A 133 -6.71 9.47 13.04
N ALA A 134 -6.38 8.47 12.23
CA ALA A 134 -6.00 7.15 12.71
C ALA A 134 -4.95 6.49 11.80
N MET A 135 -4.02 5.78 12.41
CA MET A 135 -3.16 4.80 11.74
C MET A 135 -3.83 3.43 11.88
N LEU A 136 -4.34 2.86 10.79
CA LEU A 136 -5.05 1.58 10.83
C LEU A 136 -4.08 0.39 10.76
N ASP A 137 -4.50 -0.76 11.28
CA ASP A 137 -3.71 -2.01 11.24
C ASP A 137 -3.55 -2.60 9.83
N SER A 138 -4.29 -2.08 8.84
CA SER A 138 -4.05 -2.36 7.43
C SER A 138 -2.82 -1.63 6.87
N GLY A 139 -2.28 -0.63 7.59
CA GLY A 139 -1.27 0.29 7.07
C GLY A 139 -1.87 1.52 6.38
N ASN A 140 -3.19 1.70 6.42
CA ASN A 140 -3.84 2.89 5.88
C ASN A 140 -3.90 4.01 6.95
N PHE A 141 -3.23 5.13 6.70
CA PHE A 141 -3.43 6.35 7.47
C PHE A 141 -4.65 7.12 6.95
N VAL A 142 -5.59 7.46 7.83
CA VAL A 142 -6.89 8.06 7.46
C VAL A 142 -7.18 9.34 8.24
N LEU A 143 -7.85 10.28 7.56
CA LEU A 143 -8.48 11.45 8.16
C LEU A 143 -10.00 11.27 8.14
N LEU A 144 -10.64 11.43 9.29
CA LEU A 144 -12.05 11.11 9.51
C LEU A 144 -12.85 12.37 9.84
N ASP A 145 -14.07 12.47 9.34
CA ASP A 145 -15.04 13.46 9.81
C ASP A 145 -15.72 13.02 11.12
N ALA A 146 -16.65 13.82 11.64
CA ALA A 146 -17.39 13.51 12.86
C ALA A 146 -18.35 12.30 12.71
N ALA A 147 -18.69 11.92 11.47
CA ALA A 147 -19.49 10.75 11.14
C ALA A 147 -18.63 9.50 10.85
N SER A 148 -17.30 9.58 11.07
CA SER A 148 -16.33 8.52 10.77
C SER A 148 -16.25 8.17 9.27
N ILE A 149 -16.58 9.13 8.40
CA ILE A 149 -16.36 9.02 6.96
C ILE A 149 -14.92 9.41 6.64
N TYR A 150 -14.29 8.68 5.72
CA TYR A 150 -12.92 8.93 5.29
C TYR A 150 -12.90 10.15 4.37
N LEU A 151 -12.27 11.24 4.82
CA LEU A 151 -12.06 12.44 4.02
C LEU A 151 -10.79 12.36 3.19
N TRP A 152 -9.79 11.64 3.70
CA TRP A 152 -8.52 11.39 3.05
C TRP A 152 -7.96 10.07 3.56
N GLU A 153 -7.28 9.33 2.68
CA GLU A 153 -6.62 8.08 3.04
C GLU A 153 -5.33 7.89 2.23
N SER A 154 -4.28 7.39 2.88
CA SER A 154 -2.99 7.12 2.23
C SER A 154 -3.11 6.09 1.10
N PHE A 155 -4.03 5.13 1.22
CA PHE A 155 -4.25 4.08 0.23
C PHE A 155 -4.72 4.58 -1.14
N ARG A 156 -5.29 5.79 -1.22
CA ARG A 156 -5.70 6.43 -2.49
C ARG A 156 -4.54 7.10 -3.21
N LEU A 157 -3.40 7.27 -2.54
CA LEU A 157 -2.20 7.92 -3.04
C LEU A 157 -0.99 7.02 -2.84
N PRO A 158 -0.97 5.82 -3.46
CA PRO A 158 0.15 4.90 -3.30
C PRO A 158 1.44 5.48 -3.87
N THR A 159 2.58 4.94 -3.40
CA THR A 159 3.91 5.30 -3.87
C THR A 159 4.49 4.16 -4.71
N ASP A 160 5.47 3.42 -4.20
CA ASP A 160 6.04 2.24 -4.84
C ASP A 160 5.32 0.95 -4.44
N THR A 161 4.53 0.99 -3.36
CA THR A 161 3.99 -0.17 -2.65
C THR A 161 2.47 -0.20 -2.66
N ILE A 162 1.92 -1.41 -2.70
CA ILE A 162 0.54 -1.74 -2.37
C ILE A 162 0.51 -2.74 -1.21
N LEU A 163 -0.42 -2.56 -0.27
CA LEU A 163 -0.60 -3.39 0.93
C LEU A 163 -1.89 -4.22 0.89
N PRO A 164 -2.00 -5.29 1.71
CA PRO A 164 -3.26 -6.01 1.88
C PRO A 164 -4.42 -5.07 2.24
N GLY A 165 -5.57 -5.29 1.62
CA GLY A 165 -6.76 -4.44 1.74
C GLY A 165 -6.77 -3.23 0.81
N GLN A 166 -5.68 -2.94 0.10
CA GLN A 166 -5.57 -1.80 -0.80
C GLN A 166 -6.00 -2.16 -2.24
N ARG A 167 -6.45 -1.13 -2.96
CA ARG A 167 -6.79 -1.20 -4.38
C ARG A 167 -6.01 -0.15 -5.17
N LEU A 168 -5.48 -0.53 -6.32
CA LEU A 168 -5.01 0.41 -7.35
C LEU A 168 -6.12 0.57 -8.38
N TYR A 169 -6.83 1.68 -8.30
CA TYR A 169 -7.92 2.02 -9.21
C TYR A 169 -7.41 2.31 -10.63
N LYS A 170 -8.33 2.39 -11.60
CA LYS A 170 -8.02 2.87 -12.95
C LYS A 170 -7.25 4.18 -12.93
N ASP A 171 -6.28 4.30 -13.83
CA ASP A 171 -5.25 5.35 -13.89
C ASP A 171 -4.31 5.42 -12.69
N GLY A 172 -4.51 4.60 -11.66
CA GLY A 172 -3.59 4.44 -10.55
C GLY A 172 -2.26 3.89 -11.04
N GLN A 173 -1.19 4.35 -10.40
CA GLN A 173 0.17 3.94 -10.70
C GLN A 173 0.97 3.71 -9.42
N LEU A 174 1.94 2.80 -9.49
CA LEU A 174 3.02 2.70 -8.53
C LEU A 174 4.31 3.15 -9.21
N ILE A 175 5.08 4.00 -8.54
CA ILE A 175 6.35 4.52 -9.03
C ILE A 175 7.42 4.11 -8.01
N PRO A 176 8.48 3.39 -8.43
CA PRO A 176 9.52 2.96 -7.51
C PRO A 176 10.29 4.16 -7.01
N ARG A 177 10.88 4.02 -5.81
CA ARG A 177 11.98 4.88 -5.38
C ARG A 177 13.16 4.77 -6.36
N ARG A 178 14.02 5.77 -6.40
CA ARG A 178 15.19 5.81 -7.28
C ARG A 178 16.28 4.82 -6.86
N SER A 179 16.42 4.59 -5.57
CA SER A 179 17.29 3.55 -4.99
C SER A 179 16.86 3.26 -3.54
N ASP A 180 17.47 2.29 -2.88
CA ASP A 180 17.17 1.98 -1.46
C ASP A 180 17.35 3.19 -0.52
N ALA A 181 18.27 4.09 -0.84
CA ALA A 181 18.58 5.29 -0.04
C ALA A 181 17.93 6.59 -0.57
N ASP A 182 17.35 6.57 -1.78
CA ASP A 182 16.79 7.74 -2.45
C ASP A 182 15.31 7.48 -2.79
N TYR A 183 14.44 8.08 -1.99
CA TYR A 183 12.98 7.96 -2.09
C TYR A 183 12.35 8.81 -3.20
N THR A 184 13.14 9.60 -3.94
CA THR A 184 12.62 10.30 -5.12
C THR A 184 12.14 9.33 -6.18
N ASP A 185 11.23 9.80 -7.03
CA ASP A 185 10.63 8.96 -8.07
C ASP A 185 11.66 8.41 -9.07
N GLY A 186 11.60 7.10 -9.29
CA GLY A 186 12.49 6.33 -10.15
C GLY A 186 12.10 6.33 -11.64
N ARG A 187 12.72 5.41 -12.39
CA ARG A 187 12.64 5.34 -13.87
C ARG A 187 11.64 4.30 -14.38
N PHE A 188 10.72 3.83 -13.55
CA PHE A 188 9.70 2.84 -13.95
C PHE A 188 8.34 3.21 -13.38
N GLN A 189 7.31 2.54 -13.85
CA GLN A 189 5.99 2.59 -13.23
C GLN A 189 5.20 1.32 -13.54
N LEU A 190 4.41 0.89 -12.56
CA LEU A 190 3.29 -0.03 -12.77
C LEU A 190 2.03 0.82 -12.91
N ARG A 191 1.20 0.54 -13.91
CA ARG A 191 -0.04 1.31 -14.15
C ARG A 191 -1.23 0.39 -14.36
N MET A 192 -2.31 0.67 -13.64
CA MET A 192 -3.63 0.11 -13.90
C MET A 192 -4.32 0.98 -14.95
N GLN A 193 -4.33 0.52 -16.20
CA GLN A 193 -4.85 1.28 -17.34
C GLN A 193 -6.39 1.24 -17.39
N ARG A 194 -7.00 2.26 -18.02
CA ARG A 194 -8.47 2.37 -18.15
C ARG A 194 -9.11 1.23 -18.93
N ASP A 195 -8.35 0.60 -19.82
CA ASP A 195 -8.78 -0.57 -20.58
C ASP A 195 -8.73 -1.86 -19.73
N GLY A 196 -8.36 -1.78 -18.45
CA GLY A 196 -8.27 -2.95 -17.57
C GLY A 196 -6.96 -3.71 -17.67
N ASN A 197 -5.96 -3.20 -18.41
CA ASN A 197 -4.63 -3.78 -18.46
C ASN A 197 -3.76 -3.32 -17.28
N LEU A 198 -3.01 -4.22 -16.68
CA LEU A 198 -1.95 -3.88 -15.72
C LEU A 198 -0.61 -3.92 -16.46
N VAL A 199 0.13 -2.81 -16.46
CA VAL A 199 1.25 -2.65 -17.39
C VAL A 199 2.46 -1.99 -16.72
N LEU A 200 3.65 -2.47 -17.05
CA LEU A 200 4.93 -1.92 -16.59
C LEU A 200 5.62 -1.14 -17.71
N TYR A 201 6.04 0.09 -17.40
CA TYR A 201 6.67 1.01 -18.33
C TYR A 201 7.98 1.61 -17.78
N PRO A 202 8.98 1.85 -18.64
CA PRO A 202 10.05 2.80 -18.34
C PRO A 202 9.53 4.24 -18.35
N VAL A 203 10.17 5.09 -17.55
CA VAL A 203 9.92 6.52 -17.45
C VAL A 203 11.23 7.27 -17.73
N PHE A 204 11.19 8.19 -18.70
CA PHE A 204 12.34 9.01 -19.05
C PHE A 204 12.50 10.16 -18.07
N LEU A 205 13.67 10.26 -17.43
CA LEU A 205 14.04 11.40 -16.59
C LEU A 205 14.92 12.39 -17.37
N PRO A 206 14.82 13.71 -17.11
CA PRO A 206 13.97 14.34 -16.10
C PRO A 206 12.55 14.68 -16.59
N THR A 207 12.21 14.39 -17.85
CA THR A 207 10.92 14.80 -18.45
C THR A 207 9.70 14.10 -17.84
N ARG A 208 9.91 13.03 -17.07
CA ARG A 208 8.89 12.13 -16.51
C ARG A 208 7.92 11.61 -17.58
N ALA A 209 8.44 11.45 -18.81
CA ALA A 209 7.66 10.97 -19.94
C ALA A 209 7.62 9.45 -19.89
N VAL A 210 6.41 8.88 -19.88
CA VAL A 210 6.21 7.42 -19.95
C VAL A 210 6.60 6.93 -21.34
N ALA A 211 7.42 5.88 -21.41
CA ALA A 211 7.81 5.32 -22.70
C ALA A 211 6.59 4.75 -23.44
N ARG A 212 6.63 4.80 -24.77
CA ARG A 212 5.54 4.27 -25.61
C ARG A 212 5.42 2.75 -25.56
N ARG A 213 6.50 2.05 -25.22
CA ARG A 213 6.58 0.60 -25.19
C ARG A 213 6.66 0.14 -23.74
N ALA A 214 5.72 -0.74 -23.37
CA ALA A 214 5.78 -1.49 -22.13
C ALA A 214 6.82 -2.61 -22.25
N TYR A 215 7.49 -2.95 -21.15
CA TYR A 215 8.30 -4.18 -21.09
C TYR A 215 7.52 -5.37 -20.52
N TRP A 216 6.33 -5.13 -19.94
CA TRP A 216 5.42 -6.18 -19.51
C TRP A 216 3.98 -5.68 -19.45
N ALA A 217 3.02 -6.56 -19.74
CA ALA A 217 1.58 -6.33 -19.60
C ALA A 217 0.85 -7.61 -19.18
N SER A 218 -0.23 -7.48 -18.41
CA SER A 218 -1.07 -8.62 -18.02
C SER A 218 -1.90 -9.21 -19.16
N GLY A 219 -2.15 -8.43 -20.22
CA GLY A 219 -3.00 -8.85 -21.35
C GLY A 219 -4.48 -8.90 -20.99
N THR A 220 -4.89 -8.12 -19.99
CA THR A 220 -6.28 -8.07 -19.49
C THR A 220 -7.09 -6.93 -20.10
N ASN A 221 -6.55 -6.27 -21.13
CA ASN A 221 -7.21 -5.16 -21.80
C ASN A 221 -8.56 -5.59 -22.42
N ARG A 222 -9.63 -4.93 -22.02
CA ARG A 222 -11.00 -5.09 -22.53
C ARG A 222 -11.72 -3.74 -22.62
N PRO A 223 -12.63 -3.54 -23.58
CA PRO A 223 -13.49 -2.35 -23.59
C PRO A 223 -14.28 -2.25 -22.29
N ASP A 224 -14.32 -1.05 -21.71
CA ASP A 224 -15.11 -0.70 -20.52
C ASP A 224 -14.91 -1.65 -19.32
N ALA A 225 -13.70 -2.20 -19.17
CA ALA A 225 -13.39 -3.17 -18.11
C ALA A 225 -13.59 -2.57 -16.71
N ASP A 226 -13.24 -1.28 -16.57
CA ASP A 226 -13.27 -0.53 -15.30
C ASP A 226 -12.60 -1.32 -14.17
N SER A 227 -11.47 -1.96 -14.51
CA SER A 227 -10.78 -2.88 -13.62
C SER A 227 -9.90 -2.17 -12.60
N GLU A 228 -9.71 -2.83 -11.48
CA GLU A 228 -8.81 -2.43 -10.39
C GLU A 228 -7.88 -3.57 -10.03
N LEU A 229 -6.64 -3.24 -9.66
CA LEU A 229 -5.74 -4.19 -9.02
C LEU A 229 -6.13 -4.26 -7.54
N VAL A 230 -6.46 -5.44 -7.05
CA VAL A 230 -6.81 -5.68 -5.65
C VAL A 230 -5.68 -6.46 -5.01
N PHE A 231 -5.21 -6.00 -3.85
CA PHE A 231 -4.40 -6.80 -2.94
C PHE A 231 -5.25 -7.15 -1.74
N ASP A 232 -5.67 -8.40 -1.60
CA ASP A 232 -6.57 -8.80 -0.53
C ASP A 232 -5.85 -9.18 0.77
N GLU A 233 -6.64 -9.30 1.83
CA GLU A 233 -6.20 -9.68 3.18
C GLU A 233 -5.65 -11.11 3.29
N ALA A 234 -5.86 -11.94 2.26
CA ALA A 234 -5.31 -13.30 2.21
C ALA A 234 -3.90 -13.33 1.60
N GLY A 235 -3.42 -12.22 1.06
CA GLY A 235 -2.13 -12.13 0.39
C GLY A 235 -2.21 -12.34 -1.12
N LEU A 236 -3.41 -12.31 -1.71
CA LEU A 236 -3.61 -12.49 -3.15
C LEU A 236 -3.75 -11.13 -3.84
N ILE A 237 -2.97 -10.97 -4.91
CA ILE A 237 -3.10 -9.89 -5.88
C ILE A 237 -3.77 -10.41 -7.14
N TYR A 238 -4.82 -9.72 -7.55
CA TYR A 238 -5.59 -10.00 -8.76
C TYR A 238 -6.19 -8.72 -9.36
N ILE A 239 -6.55 -8.79 -10.63
CA ILE A 239 -7.29 -7.74 -11.32
C ILE A 239 -8.76 -8.12 -11.28
N GLU A 240 -9.59 -7.24 -10.73
CA GLU A 240 -11.05 -7.41 -10.69
C GLU A 240 -11.69 -6.44 -11.68
N ASP A 241 -12.56 -6.92 -12.57
CA ASP A 241 -13.35 -6.07 -13.45
C ASP A 241 -14.70 -5.64 -12.82
N ARG A 242 -15.41 -4.72 -13.47
CA ARG A 242 -16.73 -4.26 -13.01
C ARG A 242 -17.78 -5.35 -12.81
N ASN A 243 -17.63 -6.49 -13.50
CA ASN A 243 -18.53 -7.63 -13.41
C ASN A 243 -18.05 -8.65 -12.35
N LYS A 244 -17.04 -8.28 -11.54
CA LYS A 244 -16.41 -9.14 -10.54
C LYS A 244 -15.70 -10.36 -11.13
N ASN A 245 -15.30 -10.31 -12.40
CA ASN A 245 -14.40 -11.31 -12.95
C ASN A 245 -13.00 -11.05 -12.44
N ILE A 246 -12.31 -12.13 -12.08
CA ILE A 246 -10.99 -12.10 -11.45
C ILE A 246 -9.95 -12.64 -12.44
N PHE A 247 -8.87 -11.89 -12.63
CA PHE A 247 -7.64 -12.36 -13.25
C PHE A 247 -6.52 -12.39 -12.20
N ASN A 248 -6.06 -13.59 -11.86
CA ASN A 248 -5.03 -13.75 -10.83
C ASN A 248 -3.67 -13.27 -11.34
N VAL A 249 -3.07 -12.32 -10.62
CA VAL A 249 -1.67 -11.91 -10.81
C VAL A 249 -0.76 -12.78 -9.95
N THR A 250 -1.22 -13.16 -8.76
CA THR A 250 -0.51 -14.06 -7.85
C THR A 250 -0.57 -15.50 -8.36
N LYS A 251 0.62 -16.11 -8.50
CA LYS A 251 0.83 -17.49 -8.94
C LYS A 251 1.45 -18.35 -7.84
N GLN A 252 2.21 -17.73 -6.94
CA GLN A 252 2.91 -18.39 -5.85
C GLN A 252 2.18 -18.18 -4.52
N ASN A 253 2.34 -19.13 -3.60
CA ASN A 253 1.76 -19.03 -2.26
C ASN A 253 2.66 -18.19 -1.34
N LEU A 254 2.13 -17.09 -0.78
CA LEU A 254 2.85 -16.23 0.17
C LEU A 254 2.86 -16.78 1.60
N GLY A 255 2.10 -17.84 1.89
CA GLY A 255 1.94 -18.40 3.23
C GLY A 255 0.63 -17.97 3.89
N SER A 256 0.56 -18.11 5.22
CA SER A 256 -0.59 -17.68 6.02
C SER A 256 -0.33 -16.33 6.68
N ARG A 257 -1.33 -15.44 6.68
CA ARG A 257 -1.26 -14.12 7.31
C ARG A 257 -0.98 -14.14 8.82
N GLN A 258 -1.23 -15.30 9.47
CA GLN A 258 -0.88 -15.52 10.87
C GLN A 258 0.64 -15.64 11.08
N ASN A 259 1.35 -16.08 10.03
CA ASN A 259 2.77 -16.36 10.08
C ASN A 259 3.60 -15.29 9.36
N PHE A 260 2.99 -14.49 8.48
CA PHE A 260 3.70 -13.55 7.62
C PHE A 260 3.00 -12.18 7.52
N TYR A 261 3.82 -11.14 7.42
CA TYR A 261 3.49 -9.85 6.82
C TYR A 261 3.63 -9.93 5.30
N TYR A 262 2.83 -9.15 4.57
CA TYR A 262 2.87 -9.09 3.11
C TYR A 262 2.95 -7.67 2.60
N MET A 263 3.73 -7.46 1.55
CA MET A 263 3.66 -6.26 0.73
C MET A 263 3.90 -6.64 -0.72
N ALA A 264 3.47 -5.80 -1.65
CA ALA A 264 3.93 -5.88 -3.02
C ALA A 264 4.35 -4.49 -3.49
N ARG A 265 5.46 -4.40 -4.23
CA ARG A 265 5.98 -3.11 -4.67
C ARG A 265 6.69 -3.22 -6.00
N ILE A 266 6.77 -2.10 -6.71
CA ILE A 266 7.72 -1.96 -7.81
C ILE A 266 9.05 -1.51 -7.23
N ASP A 267 10.11 -2.27 -7.48
CA ASP A 267 11.45 -1.94 -7.03
C ASP A 267 12.15 -0.99 -8.02
N TYR A 268 13.27 -0.39 -7.60
CA TYR A 268 14.03 0.56 -8.42
C TYR A 268 14.58 -0.06 -9.72
N ASP A 269 14.65 -1.39 -9.81
CA ASP A 269 15.00 -2.13 -11.01
C ASP A 269 13.79 -2.43 -11.93
N GLY A 270 12.62 -1.86 -11.64
CA GLY A 270 11.42 -1.95 -12.46
C GLY A 270 10.63 -3.25 -12.32
N ALA A 271 11.05 -4.18 -11.46
CA ALA A 271 10.28 -5.40 -11.22
C ALA A 271 9.16 -5.14 -10.20
N PHE A 272 7.96 -5.64 -10.47
CA PHE A 272 6.89 -5.71 -9.48
C PHE A 272 6.98 -7.02 -8.71
N ARG A 273 7.18 -6.95 -7.40
CA ARG A 273 7.47 -8.10 -6.55
C ARG A 273 6.47 -8.23 -5.41
N HIS A 274 6.12 -9.47 -5.09
CA HIS A 274 5.35 -9.82 -3.89
C HIS A 274 6.31 -10.36 -2.85
N TYR A 275 6.20 -9.85 -1.64
CA TYR A 275 7.07 -10.21 -0.53
C TYR A 275 6.27 -10.80 0.62
N ASN A 276 6.96 -11.65 1.39
CA ASN A 276 6.55 -11.98 2.73
C ASN A 276 7.68 -11.76 3.74
N HIS A 277 7.31 -11.51 4.98
CA HIS A 277 8.24 -11.42 6.11
C HIS A 277 7.64 -12.15 7.31
N PRO A 278 8.36 -13.10 7.94
CA PRO A 278 7.84 -13.83 9.10
C PRO A 278 7.36 -12.89 10.22
N ARG A 279 6.18 -13.17 10.80
CA ARG A 279 5.76 -12.55 12.06
C ARG A 279 6.60 -13.18 13.18
N GLY A 280 7.32 -12.36 13.95
CA GLY A 280 8.22 -12.83 15.00
C GLY A 280 7.47 -13.48 16.17
N ASN A 281 7.09 -14.75 16.03
CA ASN A 281 6.49 -15.55 17.10
C ASN A 281 7.22 -16.89 17.35
N SER A 282 8.42 -17.08 16.79
CA SER A 282 9.31 -18.13 17.26
C SER A 282 10.22 -17.56 18.34
N THR A 283 9.90 -17.87 19.60
CA THR A 283 10.72 -17.66 20.80
C THR A 283 12.13 -18.29 20.71
N ALA A 284 12.47 -18.93 19.60
CA ALA A 284 13.77 -19.52 19.29
C ALA A 284 14.76 -18.56 18.58
N ASP A 285 14.30 -17.42 18.04
CA ASP A 285 15.14 -16.55 17.19
C ASP A 285 15.50 -15.19 17.80
N ALA A 286 15.22 -14.98 19.10
CA ALA A 286 15.57 -13.74 19.83
C ALA A 286 17.09 -13.45 19.96
N GLY A 287 17.93 -14.17 19.21
CA GLY A 287 19.37 -13.96 19.08
C GLY A 287 19.93 -14.24 17.68
N ARG A 288 19.08 -14.39 16.65
CA ARG A 288 19.50 -14.54 15.23
C ARG A 288 19.04 -13.33 14.42
N ASN A 289 19.86 -12.94 13.43
CA ASN A 289 19.55 -11.90 12.44
C ASN A 289 18.07 -11.97 12.05
N THR A 290 17.34 -10.87 12.24
CA THR A 290 15.95 -10.78 11.78
C THR A 290 15.90 -11.05 10.28
N PRO A 291 15.02 -11.94 9.82
CA PRO A 291 15.00 -12.34 8.42
C PRO A 291 14.62 -11.14 7.53
N ALA A 292 15.37 -10.89 6.48
CA ALA A 292 14.99 -9.91 5.47
C ALA A 292 13.68 -10.33 4.76
N TRP A 293 13.01 -9.38 4.12
CA TRP A 293 11.87 -9.67 3.25
C TRP A 293 12.25 -10.68 2.17
N SER A 294 11.45 -11.73 2.01
CA SER A 294 11.64 -12.75 0.99
C SER A 294 10.80 -12.43 -0.25
N ILE A 295 11.43 -12.43 -1.42
CA ILE A 295 10.75 -12.29 -2.71
C ILE A 295 10.04 -13.62 -3.02
N VAL A 296 8.71 -13.62 -2.98
CA VAL A 296 7.88 -14.80 -3.29
C VAL A 296 7.58 -14.90 -4.77
N GLN A 297 7.35 -13.75 -5.42
CA GLN A 297 7.06 -13.67 -6.84
C GLN A 297 7.64 -12.39 -7.43
N THR A 298 8.13 -12.47 -8.66
CA THR A 298 8.61 -11.32 -9.45
C THR A 298 7.86 -11.26 -10.77
N THR A 299 7.48 -10.04 -11.18
CA THR A 299 6.81 -9.74 -12.44
C THR A 299 7.56 -8.61 -13.16
N PRO A 300 8.04 -8.80 -14.40
CA PRO A 300 8.04 -10.05 -15.17
C PRO A 300 8.94 -11.13 -14.55
N GLU A 301 8.66 -12.41 -14.85
CA GLU A 301 9.44 -13.56 -14.36
C GLU A 301 10.86 -13.60 -14.96
N ASP A 302 11.02 -13.14 -16.20
CA ASP A 302 12.29 -12.99 -16.88
C ASP A 302 12.50 -11.53 -17.30
N MET A 303 13.22 -10.79 -16.47
CA MET A 303 13.58 -9.40 -16.75
C MET A 303 14.55 -9.27 -17.92
N CYS A 304 15.45 -10.24 -18.13
CA CYS A 304 16.43 -10.18 -19.20
C CYS A 304 15.76 -10.26 -20.58
N SER A 305 14.81 -11.17 -20.74
CA SER A 305 14.02 -11.30 -21.97
C SER A 305 13.06 -10.13 -22.18
N ALA A 306 12.51 -9.56 -21.10
CA ALA A 306 11.66 -8.37 -21.17
C ALA A 306 12.43 -7.12 -21.67
N VAL A 307 13.72 -7.03 -21.36
CA VAL A 307 14.60 -5.91 -21.74
C VAL A 307 15.18 -6.08 -23.16
N LEU A 308 15.59 -7.30 -23.52
CA LEU A 308 16.24 -7.59 -24.81
C LEU A 308 15.29 -7.51 -26.01
N ALA A 309 13.98 -7.58 -25.79
CA ALA A 309 13.03 -7.64 -26.88
C ALA A 309 12.90 -6.33 -27.67
N ASP A 310 13.19 -5.14 -27.13
CA ASP A 310 12.87 -3.91 -27.89
C ASP A 310 13.41 -2.54 -27.43
N LEU A 311 14.27 -2.45 -26.41
CA LEU A 311 14.79 -1.16 -25.92
C LEU A 311 16.31 -1.24 -25.77
N GLY A 312 17.04 -0.53 -26.62
CA GLY A 312 18.50 -0.53 -26.67
C GLY A 312 19.15 -0.28 -25.29
N SER A 313 20.40 -0.72 -25.16
CA SER A 313 21.21 -0.81 -23.93
C SER A 313 21.34 0.45 -23.06
N GLY A 314 20.82 1.61 -23.49
CA GLY A 314 20.80 2.85 -22.73
C GLY A 314 19.59 3.05 -21.81
N ALA A 315 18.61 2.12 -21.78
CA ALA A 315 17.44 2.25 -20.89
C ALA A 315 17.77 2.03 -19.39
N TRP A 316 18.97 1.53 -19.08
CA TRP A 316 19.35 1.08 -17.73
C TRP A 316 20.70 1.63 -17.25
N ILE A 317 21.31 2.58 -17.97
CA ILE A 317 22.47 3.35 -17.50
C ILE A 317 21.95 4.68 -16.94
#